data_AF-A0A5J4KCK7-F1
#
_entry.id   AF-A0A5J4KCK7-F1
#
_cell.length_a   1.000
_cell.length_b   1.000
_cell.length_c   1.000
_cell.angle_alpha   90.00
_cell.angle_beta   90.00
_cell.angle_gamma   90.00
#
_symmetry.space_group_name_H-M   'P 1'
#
loop_
_entity.id
_entity.type
_entity.pdbx_description
1 polymer ?
#
loop_
_entity_poly.entity_id
_entity_poly.type
_entity_poly.pdbx_seq_one_letter_code
_entity_poly.pdbx_strand_id
1 'polypeptide(L)'
;MANMQKFDGGQVALIGFLYQVVGTLSLLAMAESPKVPVEHDNLEALLAIIHDGEVYHERNDVDALAHRLGVDQPDTYVLIQFKYSQNPERDPITPGKLAEICEGFLRGLAQWPAGAHKLLFRVITNRSISSTLYPVLTQPEGRRKHPLFEQAELHDILQKTEILERYDFSPFEAALRSFANDYGVSEEEFERGLYRLIGMLVERATKHYAQPIYEEDLVKAFCSYAHLRKLTRTAIREYTSYSRKDVMHILGLREMPVQRTALLEKAMIMLKQHSFLIFQGPGGSGKSVLAWHVLQNILEEVDEKGGAATAFIPLRSVQSLSWIVGEWMGVPEEKRTEPMEQVIQRIMIANPNVHPVLCLGIDGLDEKNEMTHGYEPLRQIISWFWKKERELQFQQAKTGKIEPPDATLIVTCRERSLLDNFLNISLWAEMKENDAHILSVSDYSTNELLQAVEQVLFPYLERFKQTLSDQSHPTMTLPLNFQAFEPPIHHATLDALRHPAMWYALRKLPKAQQACLLDGEEHAFLCLAKFFLEWFSVKVQKRRPEWGKEHISEALEEIARIAYLTRDAQFDYRIWKEVGRKGCRLEGRAVSEDLYQEAQSAGLISEWEPRKVWTWRHPFVGIYLARLALEKE
;
A
#
# COMPACT_ATOMS: atom_id res chain seq x y z
N MET A 1 -9.52 -58.27 15.32
CA MET A 1 -8.06 -58.10 15.44
C MET A 1 -7.55 -57.51 14.14
N ALA A 2 -7.32 -56.20 14.10
CA ALA A 2 -6.84 -55.51 12.92
C ALA A 2 -5.35 -55.80 12.73
N ASN A 3 -4.95 -56.16 11.51
CA ASN A 3 -3.56 -56.36 11.11
C ASN A 3 -2.76 -55.09 11.39
N MET A 4 -1.91 -55.09 12.43
CA MET A 4 -0.84 -54.11 12.57
C MET A 4 0.15 -54.35 11.43
N GLN A 5 0.07 -53.55 10.37
CA GLN A 5 1.15 -53.41 9.40
C GLN A 5 2.42 -53.04 10.19
N LYS A 6 3.37 -53.97 10.24
CA LYS A 6 4.74 -53.67 10.68
C LYS A 6 5.32 -52.72 9.65
N PHE A 7 5.42 -51.43 9.98
CA PHE A 7 6.17 -50.47 9.18
C PHE A 7 7.62 -50.96 9.05
N ASP A 8 8.15 -50.87 7.84
CA ASP A 8 9.56 -51.17 7.55
C ASP A 8 10.44 -50.17 8.32
N GLY A 9 11.53 -50.63 8.93
CA GLY A 9 12.47 -49.78 9.66
C GLY A 9 13.01 -48.62 8.80
N GLY A 10 13.11 -48.83 7.49
CA GLY A 10 13.48 -47.78 6.54
C GLY A 10 12.44 -46.65 6.44
N GLN A 11 11.14 -46.97 6.51
CA GLN A 11 10.08 -45.95 6.47
C GLN A 11 10.09 -45.09 7.73
N VAL A 12 10.32 -45.70 8.90
CA VAL A 12 10.39 -44.97 10.17
C VAL A 12 11.59 -44.01 10.19
N ALA A 13 12.74 -44.45 9.67
CA ALA A 13 13.93 -43.60 9.55
C ALA A 13 13.70 -42.42 8.60
N LEU A 14 13.10 -42.66 7.42
CA LEU A 14 12.79 -41.60 6.46
C LEU A 14 11.83 -40.56 7.05
N ILE A 15 10.79 -41.02 7.76
CA ILE A 15 9.85 -40.12 8.42
C ILE A 15 10.58 -39.27 9.45
N GLY A 16 11.40 -39.88 10.32
CA GLY A 16 12.20 -39.14 11.29
C GLY A 16 13.09 -38.07 10.66
N PHE A 17 13.74 -38.40 9.54
CA PHE A 17 14.55 -37.45 8.78
C PHE A 17 13.72 -36.29 8.20
N LEU A 18 12.57 -36.57 7.61
CA LEU A 18 11.67 -35.52 7.10
C LEU A 18 11.18 -34.59 8.22
N TYR A 19 10.91 -35.12 9.42
CA TYR A 19 10.56 -34.30 10.57
C TYR A 19 11.69 -33.36 11.01
N GLN A 20 12.95 -33.80 10.94
CA GLN A 20 14.10 -32.95 11.23
C GLN A 20 14.23 -31.81 10.22
N VAL A 21 14.09 -32.13 8.93
CA VAL A 21 14.12 -31.16 7.82
C VAL A 21 13.02 -30.11 7.99
N VAL A 22 11.76 -30.56 8.09
CA VAL A 22 10.59 -29.67 8.23
C VAL A 22 10.67 -28.88 9.54
N GLY A 23 11.09 -29.51 10.64
CA GLY A 23 11.26 -28.84 11.92
C GLY A 23 12.26 -27.69 11.87
N THR A 24 13.41 -27.91 11.23
CA THR A 24 14.44 -26.88 11.07
C THR A 24 13.95 -25.71 10.23
N LEU A 25 13.32 -25.99 9.08
CA LEU A 25 12.73 -24.96 8.21
C LEU A 25 11.62 -24.18 8.92
N SER A 26 10.81 -24.86 9.72
CA SER A 26 9.69 -24.25 10.44
C SER A 26 10.17 -23.33 11.55
N LEU A 27 11.23 -23.68 12.27
CA LEU A 27 11.83 -22.79 13.27
C LEU A 27 12.31 -21.49 12.63
N LEU A 28 12.95 -21.56 11.45
CA LEU A 28 13.34 -20.36 10.70
C LEU A 28 12.12 -19.55 10.24
N ALA A 29 11.10 -20.20 9.68
CA ALA A 29 9.87 -19.54 9.27
C ALA A 29 9.11 -18.87 10.42
N MET A 30 9.08 -19.50 11.61
CA MET A 30 8.50 -18.93 12.83
C MET A 30 9.26 -17.70 13.32
N ALA A 31 10.59 -17.71 13.22
CA ALA A 31 11.43 -16.58 13.59
C ALA A 31 11.23 -15.39 12.65
N GLU A 32 11.06 -15.63 11.34
CA GLU A 32 10.86 -14.59 10.32
C GLU A 32 9.41 -14.12 10.16
N SER A 33 8.44 -14.89 10.65
CA SER A 33 7.01 -14.58 10.60
C SER A 33 6.31 -15.06 11.88
N PRO A 34 6.42 -14.32 13.01
CA PRO A 34 5.88 -14.70 14.31
C PRO A 34 4.37 -14.47 14.40
N LYS A 35 3.59 -15.05 13.47
CA LYS A 35 2.12 -15.02 13.45
C LYS A 35 1.50 -16.21 14.17
N VAL A 36 2.25 -17.30 14.31
CA VAL A 36 1.83 -18.49 15.02
C VAL A 36 2.14 -18.30 16.51
N PRO A 37 1.13 -18.37 17.41
CA PRO A 37 1.36 -18.24 18.84
C PRO A 37 2.37 -19.27 19.32
N VAL A 38 3.32 -18.83 20.13
CA VAL A 38 4.31 -19.70 20.77
C VAL A 38 3.84 -19.97 22.20
N GLU A 39 3.42 -21.19 22.49
CA GLU A 39 2.87 -21.56 23.81
C GLU A 39 3.96 -21.80 24.88
N HIS A 40 5.23 -21.87 24.48
CA HIS A 40 6.36 -22.18 25.36
C HIS A 40 7.43 -21.09 25.33
N ASP A 41 7.67 -20.42 26.47
CA ASP A 41 8.71 -19.39 26.65
C ASP A 41 10.10 -19.84 26.15
N ASN A 42 10.43 -21.13 26.34
CA ASN A 42 11.72 -21.69 25.91
C ASN A 42 11.84 -21.80 24.38
N LEU A 43 10.72 -21.95 23.66
CA LEU A 43 10.69 -21.91 22.20
C LEU A 43 10.81 -20.47 21.70
N GLU A 44 10.16 -19.51 22.37
CA GLU A 44 10.30 -18.08 22.04
C GLU A 44 11.76 -17.62 22.15
N ALA A 45 12.45 -17.99 23.23
CA ALA A 45 13.88 -17.70 23.40
C ALA A 45 14.77 -18.33 22.31
N LEU A 46 14.41 -19.53 21.82
CA LEU A 46 15.09 -20.16 20.69
C LEU A 46 14.85 -19.39 19.39
N LEU A 47 13.60 -19.01 19.11
CA LEU A 47 13.25 -18.26 17.91
C LEU A 47 13.95 -16.90 17.86
N ALA A 48 14.11 -16.22 19.00
CA ALA A 48 14.90 -14.99 19.08
C ALA A 48 16.38 -15.20 18.71
N ILE A 49 16.98 -16.32 19.14
CA ILE A 49 18.36 -16.68 18.76
C ILE A 49 18.45 -16.95 17.26
N ILE A 50 17.44 -17.60 16.68
CA ILE A 50 17.37 -17.91 15.25
C ILE A 50 17.22 -16.63 14.42
N HIS A 51 16.33 -15.72 14.83
CA HIS A 51 16.08 -14.47 14.13
C HIS A 51 17.34 -13.58 14.05
N ASP A 52 18.09 -13.50 15.14
CA ASP A 52 19.33 -12.72 15.22
C ASP A 52 20.56 -13.47 14.65
N GLY A 53 20.40 -14.72 14.22
CA GLY A 53 21.48 -15.67 14.04
C GLY A 53 21.43 -16.47 12.74
N GLU A 54 22.16 -17.58 12.74
CA GLU A 54 22.24 -18.53 11.63
C GLU A 54 21.68 -19.88 12.06
N VAL A 55 20.98 -20.55 11.15
CA VAL A 55 20.45 -21.91 11.35
C VAL A 55 21.08 -22.87 10.36
N TYR A 56 21.47 -24.05 10.83
CA TYR A 56 22.04 -25.11 10.03
C TYR A 56 21.21 -26.38 10.19
N HIS A 57 21.05 -27.13 9.10
CA HIS A 57 20.47 -28.46 9.09
C HIS A 57 21.58 -29.51 8.95
N GLU A 58 21.51 -30.59 9.74
CA GLU A 58 22.52 -31.66 9.79
C GLU A 58 23.96 -31.15 9.82
N ARG A 59 24.34 -30.48 10.91
CA ARG A 59 25.71 -30.03 11.13
C ARG A 59 26.28 -30.68 12.38
N ASN A 60 27.49 -31.21 12.30
CA ASN A 60 28.23 -31.77 13.44
C ASN A 60 27.41 -32.79 14.24
N ASP A 61 26.85 -33.82 13.59
CA ASP A 61 26.07 -34.90 14.24
C ASP A 61 24.84 -34.44 15.04
N VAL A 62 24.36 -33.22 14.83
CA VAL A 62 23.06 -32.74 15.32
C VAL A 62 22.08 -32.45 14.21
N ASP A 63 20.80 -32.68 14.49
CA ASP A 63 19.72 -32.51 13.51
C ASP A 63 19.63 -31.05 13.04
N ALA A 64 19.73 -30.10 13.97
CA ALA A 64 19.86 -28.69 13.66
C ALA A 64 20.74 -27.95 14.66
N LEU A 65 21.27 -26.82 14.23
CA LEU A 65 22.08 -25.93 15.03
C LEU A 65 21.64 -24.48 14.78
N ALA A 66 21.33 -23.75 15.83
CA ALA A 66 21.16 -22.30 15.80
C ALA A 66 22.35 -21.61 16.47
N HIS A 67 22.81 -20.50 15.89
CA HIS A 67 23.96 -19.76 16.40
C HIS A 67 23.78 -18.26 16.26
N ARG A 68 24.02 -17.51 17.33
CA ARG A 68 24.06 -16.05 17.34
C ARG A 68 25.41 -15.56 17.87
N LEU A 69 26.10 -14.75 17.07
CA LEU A 69 27.30 -14.02 17.48
C LEU A 69 26.92 -12.85 18.38
N GLY A 70 27.51 -12.79 19.58
CA GLY A 70 27.23 -11.70 20.52
C GLY A 70 28.26 -10.57 20.38
N VAL A 71 27.80 -9.34 20.14
CA VAL A 71 28.68 -8.15 20.14
C VAL A 71 29.10 -7.77 21.57
N ASP A 72 28.13 -7.77 22.50
CA ASP A 72 28.31 -7.44 23.93
C ASP A 72 27.93 -8.59 24.88
N GLN A 73 27.70 -9.78 24.33
CA GLN A 73 27.32 -11.02 25.04
C GLN A 73 28.15 -12.19 24.52
N PRO A 74 28.31 -13.28 25.29
CA PRO A 74 28.94 -14.49 24.75
C PRO A 74 28.14 -15.05 23.57
N ASP A 75 28.84 -15.58 22.57
CA ASP A 75 28.23 -16.30 21.46
C ASP A 75 27.32 -17.41 21.99
N THR A 76 26.13 -17.52 21.42
CA THR A 76 25.15 -18.50 21.86
C THR A 76 24.95 -19.55 20.77
N TYR A 77 25.14 -20.82 21.14
CA TYR A 77 24.88 -21.97 20.28
C TYR A 77 23.77 -22.81 20.89
N VAL A 78 22.84 -23.23 20.06
CA VAL A 78 21.77 -24.15 20.44
C VAL A 78 21.85 -25.38 19.56
N LEU A 79 22.16 -26.51 20.18
CA LEU A 79 22.17 -27.82 19.52
C LEU A 79 20.77 -28.43 19.68
N ILE A 80 20.14 -28.77 18.56
CA ILE A 80 18.74 -29.18 18.51
C ILE A 80 18.66 -30.61 17.98
N GLN A 81 17.87 -31.44 18.67
CA GLN A 81 17.56 -32.81 18.27
C GLN A 81 16.04 -32.98 18.18
N PHE A 82 15.54 -33.36 17.01
CA PHE A 82 14.14 -33.67 16.80
C PHE A 82 13.91 -35.16 17.02
N LYS A 83 12.85 -35.52 17.74
CA LYS A 83 12.45 -36.90 17.94
C LYS A 83 10.97 -37.06 17.68
N TYR A 84 10.64 -37.86 16.68
CA TYR A 84 9.26 -38.11 16.28
C TYR A 84 8.90 -39.58 16.46
N SER A 85 7.66 -39.86 16.86
CA SER A 85 7.05 -41.19 16.80
C SER A 85 5.63 -41.11 16.28
N GLN A 86 5.23 -42.05 15.42
CA GLN A 86 3.83 -42.21 15.01
C GLN A 86 2.95 -42.77 16.16
N ASN A 87 3.54 -43.38 17.18
CA ASN A 87 2.86 -43.85 18.39
C ASN A 87 3.55 -43.24 19.62
N PRO A 88 3.38 -41.93 19.87
CA PRO A 88 4.11 -41.22 20.91
C PRO A 88 3.87 -41.75 22.32
N GLU A 89 2.68 -42.32 22.60
CA GLU A 89 2.38 -42.92 23.90
C GLU A 89 3.09 -44.25 24.16
N ARG A 90 3.48 -44.97 23.10
CA ARG A 90 4.11 -46.30 23.21
C ARG A 90 5.63 -46.25 23.15
N ASP A 91 6.21 -45.11 22.82
CA ASP A 91 7.65 -44.92 22.64
C ASP A 91 8.14 -43.63 23.33
N PRO A 92 8.04 -43.57 24.68
CA PRO A 92 8.46 -42.40 25.45
C PRO A 92 9.99 -42.22 25.42
N ILE A 93 10.46 -41.00 25.65
CA ILE A 93 11.88 -40.74 25.87
C ILE A 93 12.28 -41.35 27.22
N THR A 94 13.10 -42.40 27.16
CA THR A 94 13.66 -43.09 28.32
C THR A 94 15.04 -42.52 28.70
N PRO A 95 15.58 -42.81 29.90
CA PRO A 95 16.93 -42.37 30.25
C PRO A 95 18.00 -42.87 29.28
N GLY A 96 17.87 -44.10 28.78
CA GLY A 96 18.77 -44.63 27.75
C GLY A 96 18.67 -43.86 26.44
N LYS A 97 17.45 -43.53 26.01
CA LYS A 97 17.27 -42.75 24.77
C LYS A 97 17.80 -41.32 24.91
N LEU A 98 17.63 -40.69 26.07
CA LEU A 98 18.20 -39.38 26.33
C LEU A 98 19.73 -39.43 26.38
N ALA A 99 20.33 -40.50 26.94
CA ALA A 99 21.78 -40.69 26.93
C ALA A 99 22.31 -40.77 25.49
N GLU A 100 21.67 -41.55 24.61
CA GLU A 100 22.01 -41.61 23.17
C GLU A 100 21.96 -40.21 22.50
N ILE A 101 20.94 -39.41 22.84
CA ILE A 101 20.79 -38.04 22.32
C ILE A 101 21.92 -37.13 22.84
N CYS A 102 22.25 -37.22 24.14
CA CYS A 102 23.33 -36.44 24.75
C CYS A 102 24.71 -36.83 24.22
N GLU A 103 24.93 -38.11 23.91
CA GLU A 103 26.13 -38.56 23.19
C GLU A 103 26.23 -37.94 21.80
N GLY A 104 25.10 -37.79 21.10
CA GLY A 104 25.03 -37.04 19.84
C GLY A 104 25.47 -35.59 20.01
N PHE A 105 24.96 -34.90 21.04
CA PHE A 105 25.40 -33.55 21.38
C PHE A 105 26.90 -33.48 21.70
N LEU A 106 27.45 -34.43 22.45
CA LEU A 106 28.90 -34.49 22.72
C LEU A 106 29.73 -34.62 21.44
N ARG A 107 29.33 -35.50 20.52
CA ARG A 107 30.01 -35.64 19.22
C ARG A 107 29.98 -34.32 18.44
N GLY A 108 28.87 -33.61 18.48
CA GLY A 108 28.76 -32.29 17.84
C GLY A 108 29.62 -31.21 18.49
N LEU A 109 29.77 -31.24 19.81
CA LEU A 109 30.66 -30.33 20.54
C LEU A 109 32.15 -30.59 20.25
N ALA A 110 32.54 -31.84 20.04
CA ALA A 110 33.93 -32.21 19.75
C ALA A 110 34.48 -31.55 18.47
N GLN A 111 33.58 -31.06 17.61
CA GLN A 111 33.91 -30.38 16.35
C GLN A 111 33.93 -28.85 16.49
N TRP A 112 33.75 -28.30 17.71
CA TRP A 112 33.67 -26.86 17.98
C TRP A 112 34.99 -26.27 18.51
N PRO A 113 35.41 -25.08 18.04
CA PRO A 113 36.57 -24.39 18.61
C PRO A 113 36.35 -24.03 20.09
N ALA A 114 37.42 -24.11 20.87
CA ALA A 114 37.40 -23.75 22.28
C ALA A 114 37.28 -22.21 22.46
N GLY A 115 36.24 -21.76 23.16
CA GLY A 115 35.97 -20.34 23.43
C GLY A 115 34.89 -20.12 24.50
N ALA A 116 34.67 -18.87 24.89
CA ALA A 116 33.66 -18.49 25.89
C ALA A 116 32.27 -18.44 25.25
N HIS A 117 31.68 -19.62 25.06
CA HIS A 117 30.39 -19.78 24.40
C HIS A 117 29.30 -20.16 25.40
N LYS A 118 28.09 -19.64 25.22
CA LYS A 118 26.88 -20.14 25.88
C LYS A 118 26.32 -21.29 25.05
N LEU A 119 26.40 -22.51 25.59
CA LEU A 119 25.91 -23.73 24.95
C LEU A 119 24.56 -24.14 25.54
N LEU A 120 23.56 -24.31 24.68
CA LEU A 120 22.23 -24.76 25.02
C LEU A 120 21.89 -26.05 24.26
N PHE A 121 21.21 -26.98 24.92
CA PHE A 121 20.79 -28.25 24.33
C PHE A 121 19.27 -28.35 24.37
N ARG A 122 18.66 -28.66 23.22
CA ARG A 122 17.21 -28.72 23.06
C ARG A 122 16.79 -30.00 22.38
N VAL A 123 15.82 -30.69 22.97
CA VAL A 123 15.15 -31.83 22.36
C VAL A 123 13.70 -31.44 22.08
N ILE A 124 13.28 -31.51 20.82
CA ILE A 124 11.90 -31.21 20.40
C ILE A 124 11.23 -32.51 19.99
N THR A 125 10.15 -32.90 20.67
CA THR A 125 9.57 -34.23 20.50
C THR A 125 8.06 -34.28 20.75
N ASN A 126 7.34 -35.07 19.95
CA ASN A 126 5.93 -35.40 20.22
C ASN A 126 5.76 -36.54 21.21
N ARG A 127 6.85 -37.22 21.58
CA ARG A 127 6.86 -38.31 22.57
C ARG A 127 6.75 -37.75 23.98
N SER A 128 6.17 -38.53 24.88
CA SER A 128 6.18 -38.23 26.32
C SER A 128 7.52 -38.62 26.96
N ILE A 129 7.84 -38.03 28.10
CA ILE A 129 8.95 -38.43 28.96
C ILE A 129 8.53 -39.67 29.78
N SER A 130 9.40 -40.68 29.85
CA SER A 130 9.09 -41.89 30.62
C SER A 130 8.99 -41.59 32.11
N SER A 131 8.18 -42.38 32.84
CA SER A 131 8.08 -42.30 34.31
C SER A 131 9.41 -42.50 35.03
N THR A 132 10.39 -43.14 34.38
CA THR A 132 11.75 -43.34 34.90
C THR A 132 12.67 -42.14 34.67
N LEU A 133 12.43 -41.34 33.62
CA LEU A 133 13.23 -40.15 33.31
C LEU A 133 12.64 -38.87 33.96
N TYR A 134 11.32 -38.82 34.10
CA TYR A 134 10.61 -37.64 34.63
C TYR A 134 11.14 -37.15 36.00
N PRO A 135 11.44 -38.01 37.00
CA PRO A 135 11.99 -37.59 38.29
C PRO A 135 13.40 -36.98 38.19
N VAL A 136 14.13 -37.25 37.10
CA VAL A 136 15.46 -36.70 36.85
C VAL A 136 15.34 -35.30 36.25
N LEU A 137 14.48 -35.11 35.25
CA LEU A 137 14.34 -33.83 34.54
C LEU A 137 13.59 -32.76 35.34
N THR A 138 12.73 -33.17 36.27
CA THR A 138 12.04 -32.26 37.20
C THR A 138 12.95 -31.70 38.29
N GLN A 139 14.16 -32.26 38.46
CA GLN A 139 15.15 -31.66 39.34
C GLN A 139 15.73 -30.40 38.69
N PRO A 140 16.01 -29.34 39.48
CA PRO A 140 16.61 -28.12 38.96
C PRO A 140 18.02 -28.39 38.40
N GLU A 141 18.44 -27.53 37.48
CA GLU A 141 19.79 -27.55 36.91
C GLU A 141 20.86 -27.59 38.02
N GLY A 142 21.90 -28.40 37.81
CA GLY A 142 22.96 -28.68 38.78
C GLY A 142 22.64 -29.78 39.78
N ARG A 143 21.41 -30.31 39.82
CA ARG A 143 21.01 -31.40 40.72
C ARG A 143 20.59 -32.69 40.02
N ARG A 144 20.38 -32.67 38.70
CA ARG A 144 19.87 -33.83 37.94
C ARG A 144 20.88 -34.96 37.99
N LYS A 145 20.50 -36.17 38.41
CA LYS A 145 21.41 -37.33 38.51
C LYS A 145 20.77 -38.62 38.01
N HIS A 146 21.52 -39.38 37.23
CA HIS A 146 21.11 -40.71 36.76
C HIS A 146 22.35 -41.57 36.39
N PRO A 147 22.38 -42.90 36.67
CA PRO A 147 23.56 -43.75 36.45
C PRO A 147 24.09 -43.79 35.00
N LEU A 148 23.21 -43.61 34.02
CA LEU A 148 23.60 -43.55 32.60
C LEU A 148 24.36 -42.27 32.21
N PHE A 149 24.51 -41.31 33.12
CA PHE A 149 25.18 -40.02 32.91
C PHE A 149 26.30 -39.81 33.93
N GLU A 150 27.03 -40.88 34.29
CA GLU A 150 28.16 -40.83 35.22
C GLU A 150 29.41 -40.18 34.62
N GLN A 151 29.55 -40.21 33.28
CA GLN A 151 30.61 -39.50 32.58
C GLN A 151 30.41 -37.99 32.73
N ALA A 152 31.49 -37.27 33.07
CA ALA A 152 31.43 -35.86 33.44
C ALA A 152 30.82 -34.99 32.32
N GLU A 153 31.17 -35.26 31.06
CA GLU A 153 30.65 -34.48 29.93
C GLU A 153 29.16 -34.75 29.67
N LEU A 154 28.72 -36.02 29.73
CA LEU A 154 27.30 -36.38 29.62
C LEU A 154 26.47 -35.80 30.78
N HIS A 155 27.06 -35.75 31.97
CA HIS A 155 26.43 -35.16 33.14
C HIS A 155 26.17 -33.66 32.96
N ASP A 156 27.13 -32.91 32.42
CA ASP A 156 27.01 -31.48 32.15
C ASP A 156 25.90 -31.19 31.12
N ILE A 157 25.84 -31.97 30.04
CA ILE A 157 24.77 -31.85 29.04
C ILE A 157 23.40 -32.16 29.64
N LEU A 158 23.28 -33.19 30.49
CA LEU A 158 22.02 -33.51 31.18
C LEU A 158 21.52 -32.33 32.02
N GLN A 159 22.42 -31.59 32.68
CA GLN A 159 22.04 -30.41 33.46
C GLN A 159 21.38 -29.35 32.58
N LYS A 160 21.94 -29.12 31.38
CA LYS A 160 21.57 -28.02 30.48
C LYS A 160 20.52 -28.39 29.42
N THR A 161 20.18 -29.68 29.29
CA THR A 161 19.22 -30.15 28.29
C THR A 161 17.80 -29.79 28.71
N GLU A 162 17.08 -29.15 27.78
CA GLU A 162 15.64 -28.96 27.90
C GLU A 162 14.91 -29.78 26.86
N ILE A 163 13.77 -30.33 27.25
CA ILE A 163 12.93 -31.16 26.39
C ILE A 163 11.56 -30.50 26.25
N LEU A 164 11.20 -30.16 25.01
CA LEU A 164 9.83 -29.82 24.64
C LEU A 164 9.11 -31.12 24.31
N GLU A 165 8.51 -31.74 25.34
CA GLU A 165 7.79 -33.01 25.22
C GLU A 165 6.34 -32.84 24.76
N ARG A 166 5.77 -33.89 24.15
CA ARG A 166 4.39 -33.90 23.64
C ARG A 166 4.06 -32.71 22.72
N TYR A 167 5.07 -32.18 22.05
CA TYR A 167 4.92 -31.02 21.19
C TYR A 167 4.07 -31.40 19.97
N ASP A 168 3.00 -30.65 19.74
CA ASP A 168 2.22 -30.73 18.50
C ASP A 168 3.05 -30.12 17.37
N PHE A 169 3.23 -30.85 16.28
CA PHE A 169 3.98 -30.37 15.11
C PHE A 169 3.09 -29.60 14.12
N SER A 170 1.77 -29.54 14.33
CA SER A 170 0.85 -28.75 13.50
C SER A 170 1.24 -27.26 13.41
N PRO A 171 1.70 -26.60 14.49
CA PRO A 171 2.24 -25.24 14.44
C PRO A 171 3.44 -25.04 13.51
N PHE A 172 4.25 -26.08 13.28
CA PHE A 172 5.43 -25.99 12.41
C PHE A 172 5.02 -25.89 10.94
N GLU A 173 4.12 -26.77 10.50
CA GLU A 173 3.56 -26.67 9.15
C GLU A 173 2.79 -25.35 8.98
N ALA A 174 2.01 -24.95 9.99
CA ALA A 174 1.29 -23.69 9.98
C ALA A 174 2.23 -22.48 9.86
N ALA A 175 3.42 -22.55 10.46
CA ALA A 175 4.42 -21.48 10.36
C ALA A 175 5.04 -21.38 8.97
N LEU A 176 5.43 -22.51 8.36
CA LEU A 176 5.92 -22.51 6.97
C LEU A 176 4.85 -21.99 6.00
N ARG A 177 3.61 -22.41 6.21
CA ARG A 177 2.46 -21.96 5.43
C ARG A 177 2.21 -20.47 5.63
N SER A 178 2.24 -19.99 6.87
CA SER A 178 2.12 -18.57 7.20
C SER A 178 3.22 -17.74 6.55
N PHE A 179 4.47 -18.21 6.61
CA PHE A 179 5.59 -17.57 5.94
C PHE A 179 5.38 -17.49 4.42
N ALA A 180 4.99 -18.61 3.78
CA ALA A 180 4.73 -18.62 2.34
C ALA A 180 3.55 -17.70 1.97
N ASN A 181 2.50 -17.67 2.80
CA ASN A 181 1.35 -16.81 2.61
C ASN A 181 1.73 -15.33 2.62
N ASP A 182 2.72 -14.91 3.41
CA ASP A 182 3.22 -13.52 3.42
C ASP A 182 3.72 -13.05 2.04
N TYR A 183 4.08 -13.99 1.15
CA TYR A 183 4.48 -13.73 -0.23
C TYR A 183 3.38 -14.00 -1.26
N GLY A 184 2.15 -14.29 -0.80
CA GLY A 184 1.00 -14.57 -1.66
C GLY A 184 1.09 -15.92 -2.39
N VAL A 185 1.71 -16.91 -1.76
CA VAL A 185 1.94 -18.26 -2.33
C VAL A 185 0.67 -19.10 -2.17
N SER A 186 0.17 -19.65 -3.28
CA SER A 186 -1.00 -20.55 -3.27
C SER A 186 -0.68 -21.94 -2.70
N GLU A 187 -1.71 -22.73 -2.36
CA GLU A 187 -1.54 -24.09 -1.81
C GLU A 187 -0.65 -24.98 -2.70
N GLU A 188 -0.90 -24.96 -4.01
CA GLU A 188 -0.13 -25.76 -4.98
C GLU A 188 1.33 -25.28 -5.09
N GLU A 189 1.56 -23.97 -4.98
CA GLU A 189 2.92 -23.42 -4.94
C GLU A 189 3.64 -23.76 -3.63
N PHE A 190 2.91 -23.77 -2.52
CA PHE A 190 3.43 -24.16 -1.21
C PHE A 190 3.91 -25.61 -1.22
N GLU A 191 3.07 -26.54 -1.67
CA GLU A 191 3.46 -27.97 -1.76
C GLU A 191 4.70 -28.16 -2.64
N ARG A 192 4.73 -27.53 -3.82
CA ARG A 192 5.89 -27.59 -4.74
C ARG A 192 7.14 -26.96 -4.12
N GLY A 193 6.99 -25.85 -3.42
CA GLY A 193 8.07 -25.18 -2.70
C GLY A 193 8.63 -26.04 -1.57
N LEU A 194 7.77 -26.72 -0.81
CA LEU A 194 8.17 -27.62 0.25
C LEU A 194 9.01 -28.80 -0.30
N TYR A 195 8.59 -29.41 -1.42
CA TYR A 195 9.40 -30.45 -2.06
C TYR A 195 10.76 -29.94 -2.54
N ARG A 196 10.84 -28.71 -3.05
CA ARG A 196 12.11 -28.08 -3.44
C ARG A 196 13.01 -27.84 -2.23
N LEU A 197 12.46 -27.38 -1.10
CA LEU A 197 13.21 -27.17 0.14
C LEU A 197 13.77 -28.49 0.68
N ILE A 198 12.94 -29.53 0.74
CA ILE A 198 13.38 -30.86 1.17
C ILE A 198 14.50 -31.37 0.25
N GLY A 199 14.32 -31.28 -1.07
CA GLY A 199 15.34 -31.68 -2.04
C GLY A 199 16.65 -30.92 -1.87
N MET A 200 16.58 -29.60 -1.66
CA MET A 200 17.73 -28.75 -1.40
C MET A 200 18.48 -29.16 -0.12
N LEU A 201 17.77 -29.42 0.98
CA LEU A 201 18.41 -29.81 2.24
C LEU A 201 18.99 -31.23 2.19
N VAL A 202 18.35 -32.17 1.49
CA VAL A 202 18.93 -33.50 1.20
C VAL A 202 20.21 -33.37 0.39
N GLU A 203 20.23 -32.51 -0.63
CA GLU A 203 21.43 -32.26 -1.43
C GLU A 203 22.55 -31.60 -0.60
N ARG A 204 22.23 -30.67 0.30
CA ARG A 204 23.20 -30.05 1.21
C ARG A 204 23.79 -31.07 2.20
N ALA A 205 22.95 -31.91 2.80
CA ALA A 205 23.36 -32.97 3.72
C ALA A 205 24.31 -33.98 3.05
N THR A 206 23.96 -34.46 1.84
CA THR A 206 24.79 -35.43 1.10
C THR A 206 26.13 -34.89 0.61
N LYS A 207 26.23 -33.58 0.37
CA LYS A 207 27.47 -32.94 -0.12
C LYS A 207 28.33 -32.33 1.01
N HIS A 208 27.95 -32.54 2.28
CA HIS A 208 28.60 -31.93 3.45
C HIS A 208 28.75 -30.40 3.33
N TYR A 209 27.78 -29.73 2.69
CA TYR A 209 27.79 -28.27 2.62
C TYR A 209 27.39 -27.68 3.97
N ALA A 210 28.38 -27.17 4.70
CA ALA A 210 28.18 -26.45 5.96
C ALA A 210 27.69 -25.01 5.71
N GLN A 211 26.60 -24.84 4.96
CA GLN A 211 25.98 -23.54 4.72
C GLN A 211 24.73 -23.38 5.58
N PRO A 212 24.54 -22.19 6.19
CA PRO A 212 23.31 -21.90 6.90
C PRO A 212 22.13 -21.82 5.92
N ILE A 213 20.94 -21.98 6.47
CA ILE A 213 19.66 -21.77 5.79
C ILE A 213 19.28 -20.31 6.03
N TYR A 214 19.02 -19.57 4.95
CA TYR A 214 18.61 -18.18 5.02
C TYR A 214 17.13 -18.00 4.67
N GLU A 215 16.55 -16.84 5.00
CA GLU A 215 15.19 -16.49 4.58
C GLU A 215 15.05 -16.62 3.06
N GLU A 216 16.06 -16.17 2.31
CA GLU A 216 16.09 -16.21 0.85
C GLU A 216 15.98 -17.63 0.27
N ASP A 217 16.43 -18.67 1.01
CA ASP A 217 16.26 -20.05 0.59
C ASP A 217 14.77 -20.44 0.59
N LEU A 218 14.04 -20.04 1.64
CA LEU A 218 12.58 -20.25 1.74
C LEU A 218 11.86 -19.46 0.66
N VAL A 219 12.14 -18.17 0.52
CA VAL A 219 11.51 -17.31 -0.49
C VAL A 219 11.78 -17.85 -1.89
N LYS A 220 13.02 -18.24 -2.21
CA LYS A 220 13.36 -18.82 -3.51
C LYS A 220 12.65 -20.13 -3.77
N ALA A 221 12.49 -20.98 -2.76
CA ALA A 221 11.80 -22.25 -2.97
C ALA A 221 10.30 -22.06 -3.26
N PHE A 222 9.63 -21.20 -2.50
CA PHE A 222 8.20 -20.94 -2.64
C PHE A 222 7.87 -20.05 -3.85
N CYS A 223 8.66 -19.01 -4.09
CA CYS A 223 8.36 -17.97 -5.08
C CYS A 223 9.26 -18.00 -6.32
N SER A 224 10.26 -18.91 -6.36
CA SER A 224 11.28 -19.04 -7.42
C SER A 224 12.32 -17.91 -7.51
N TYR A 225 12.23 -16.87 -6.66
CA TYR A 225 13.18 -15.75 -6.59
C TYR A 225 13.62 -15.53 -5.15
N ALA A 226 14.91 -15.26 -4.93
CA ALA A 226 15.50 -15.13 -3.59
C ALA A 226 15.16 -13.81 -2.89
N HIS A 227 15.20 -12.70 -3.62
CA HIS A 227 15.11 -11.36 -3.06
C HIS A 227 13.75 -10.72 -3.35
N LEU A 228 12.68 -11.35 -2.86
CA LEU A 228 11.34 -10.77 -2.93
C LEU A 228 10.97 -10.07 -1.62
N ARG A 229 10.04 -9.13 -1.73
CA ARG A 229 9.39 -8.50 -0.59
C ARG A 229 8.04 -9.16 -0.32
N LYS A 230 7.67 -9.20 0.95
CA LYS A 230 6.35 -9.68 1.41
C LYS A 230 5.24 -8.83 0.78
N LEU A 231 4.10 -9.46 0.48
CA LEU A 231 2.86 -8.83 0.05
C LEU A 231 1.93 -8.49 1.22
N THR A 232 2.42 -8.57 2.45
CA THR A 232 1.67 -8.12 3.61
C THR A 232 1.42 -6.62 3.53
N ARG A 233 0.30 -6.16 4.10
CA ARG A 233 -0.07 -4.74 4.18
C ARG A 233 1.07 -3.87 4.71
N THR A 234 1.76 -4.32 5.75
CA THR A 234 2.87 -3.58 6.38
C THR A 234 4.00 -3.37 5.38
N ALA A 235 4.41 -4.42 4.67
CA ALA A 235 5.47 -4.33 3.66
C ALA A 235 5.06 -3.43 2.46
N ILE A 236 3.82 -3.55 1.98
CA ILE A 236 3.30 -2.68 0.91
C ILE A 236 3.22 -1.23 1.39
N ARG A 237 2.78 -0.98 2.63
CA ARG A 237 2.72 0.37 3.22
C ARG A 237 4.10 0.98 3.35
N GLU A 238 5.10 0.23 3.79
CA GLU A 238 6.48 0.68 3.87
C GLU A 238 7.01 1.04 2.48
N TYR A 239 6.79 0.18 1.49
CA TYR A 239 7.17 0.42 0.10
C TYR A 239 6.53 1.69 -0.47
N THR A 240 5.20 1.78 -0.34
CA THR A 240 4.40 2.88 -0.91
C THR A 240 4.53 4.18 -0.10
N SER A 241 5.03 4.14 1.14
CA SER A 241 5.23 5.36 1.94
C SER A 241 6.17 6.37 1.29
N TYR A 242 7.19 5.88 0.56
CA TYR A 242 8.13 6.72 -0.19
C TYR A 242 7.45 7.35 -1.42
N SER A 243 6.60 6.62 -2.13
CA SER A 243 5.90 7.13 -3.32
C SER A 243 4.79 8.14 -3.01
N ARG A 244 4.36 8.27 -1.75
CA ARG A 244 3.34 9.27 -1.34
C ARG A 244 3.77 10.71 -1.64
N LYS A 245 5.04 11.04 -1.37
CA LYS A 245 5.59 12.36 -1.67
C LYS A 245 5.65 12.59 -3.17
N ASP A 246 5.97 11.55 -3.93
CA ASP A 246 6.02 11.62 -5.39
C ASP A 246 4.62 11.85 -5.98
N VAL A 247 3.58 11.22 -5.42
CA VAL A 247 2.19 11.45 -5.84
C VAL A 247 1.74 12.89 -5.56
N MET A 248 2.00 13.43 -4.36
CA MET A 248 1.71 14.85 -4.08
C MET A 248 2.44 15.78 -5.05
N HIS A 249 3.69 15.44 -5.37
CA HIS A 249 4.52 16.21 -6.28
C HIS A 249 4.04 16.11 -7.74
N ILE A 250 3.49 14.96 -8.18
CA ILE A 250 2.81 14.80 -9.48
C ILE A 250 1.60 15.73 -9.57
N LEU A 251 0.84 15.90 -8.48
CA LEU A 251 -0.28 16.85 -8.40
C LEU A 251 0.15 18.32 -8.31
N GLY A 252 1.46 18.61 -8.30
CA GLY A 252 2.02 19.95 -8.14
C GLY A 252 1.89 20.51 -6.72
N LEU A 253 1.56 19.66 -5.74
CA LEU A 253 1.32 20.05 -4.35
C LEU A 253 2.63 19.94 -3.54
N ARG A 254 2.85 20.92 -2.66
CA ARG A 254 3.99 20.94 -1.70
C ARG A 254 3.54 20.76 -0.26
N GLU A 255 2.27 20.96 0.01
CA GLU A 255 1.64 20.87 1.32
C GLU A 255 0.38 20.02 1.20
N MET A 256 -0.07 19.47 2.32
CA MET A 256 -1.31 18.70 2.37
C MET A 256 -2.49 19.55 1.90
N PRO A 257 -3.27 19.11 0.89
CA PRO A 257 -4.43 19.86 0.42
C PRO A 257 -5.57 19.86 1.48
N VAL A 258 -6.55 20.75 1.30
CA VAL A 258 -7.72 20.84 2.17
C VAL A 258 -8.58 19.59 2.02
N GLN A 259 -8.91 18.96 3.14
CA GLN A 259 -9.68 17.72 3.16
C GLN A 259 -11.18 18.02 3.03
N ARG A 260 -11.86 17.30 2.12
CA ARG A 260 -13.31 17.37 1.92
C ARG A 260 -14.00 16.25 2.70
N THR A 261 -14.15 16.42 4.01
CA THR A 261 -14.58 15.38 4.95
C THR A 261 -15.86 14.66 4.51
N ALA A 262 -16.92 15.40 4.15
CA ALA A 262 -18.19 14.79 3.75
C ALA A 262 -18.09 13.93 2.46
N LEU A 263 -17.31 14.37 1.47
CA LEU A 263 -17.08 13.57 0.26
C LEU A 263 -16.19 12.37 0.52
N LEU A 264 -15.21 12.51 1.41
CA LEU A 264 -14.32 11.44 1.82
C LEU A 264 -15.09 10.34 2.56
N GLU A 265 -15.93 10.71 3.54
CA GLU A 265 -16.81 9.78 4.23
C GLU A 265 -17.74 9.04 3.26
N LYS A 266 -18.35 9.78 2.33
CA LYS A 266 -19.19 9.19 1.28
C LYS A 266 -18.40 8.20 0.41
N ALA A 267 -17.20 8.56 -0.02
CA ALA A 267 -16.33 7.68 -0.78
C ALA A 267 -15.95 6.40 -0.01
N MET A 268 -15.61 6.52 1.28
CA MET A 268 -15.29 5.39 2.15
C MET A 268 -16.47 4.44 2.35
N ILE A 269 -17.70 4.96 2.38
CA ILE A 269 -18.92 4.13 2.39
C ILE A 269 -19.07 3.39 1.05
N MET A 270 -18.91 4.10 -0.07
CA MET A 270 -19.03 3.53 -1.41
C MET A 270 -17.99 2.42 -1.66
N LEU A 271 -16.77 2.56 -1.14
CA LEU A 271 -15.70 1.54 -1.24
C LEU A 271 -16.08 0.19 -0.63
N LYS A 272 -16.96 0.18 0.38
CA LYS A 272 -17.45 -1.07 1.01
C LYS A 272 -18.51 -1.77 0.17
N GLN A 273 -19.05 -1.11 -0.85
CA GLN A 273 -20.22 -1.55 -1.59
C GLN A 273 -19.93 -1.78 -3.08
N HIS A 274 -18.86 -1.19 -3.61
CA HIS A 274 -18.58 -1.15 -5.03
C HIS A 274 -17.14 -1.55 -5.36
N SER A 275 -16.99 -2.38 -6.39
CA SER A 275 -15.69 -2.72 -6.99
C SER A 275 -15.21 -1.62 -7.94
N PHE A 276 -16.08 -0.74 -8.40
CA PHE A 276 -15.72 0.30 -9.36
C PHE A 276 -16.37 1.64 -8.98
N LEU A 277 -15.57 2.70 -8.85
CA LEU A 277 -16.00 4.04 -8.47
C LEU A 277 -15.52 5.09 -9.46
N ILE A 278 -16.39 6.03 -9.81
CA ILE A 278 -16.07 7.12 -10.73
C ILE A 278 -16.21 8.44 -9.99
N PHE A 279 -15.11 9.19 -9.87
CA PHE A 279 -15.11 10.55 -9.37
C PHE A 279 -15.23 11.50 -10.55
N GLN A 280 -16.39 12.14 -10.68
CA GLN A 280 -16.74 12.96 -11.84
C GLN A 280 -16.89 14.42 -11.44
N GLY A 281 -16.45 15.35 -12.29
CA GLY A 281 -16.65 16.78 -12.04
C GLY A 281 -15.76 17.69 -12.88
N PRO A 282 -16.01 19.01 -12.87
CA PRO A 282 -15.27 19.97 -13.68
C PRO A 282 -13.78 20.02 -13.32
N GLY A 283 -12.97 20.65 -14.18
CA GLY A 283 -11.56 20.89 -13.89
C GLY A 283 -11.36 21.65 -12.58
N GLY A 284 -10.27 21.35 -11.87
CA GLY A 284 -9.93 22.01 -10.60
C GLY A 284 -10.89 21.76 -9.41
N SER A 285 -11.90 20.89 -9.56
CA SER A 285 -12.84 20.56 -8.46
C SER A 285 -12.26 19.66 -7.36
N GLY A 286 -11.01 19.23 -7.48
CA GLY A 286 -10.33 18.43 -6.45
C GLY A 286 -10.58 16.92 -6.51
N LYS A 287 -10.99 16.36 -7.66
CA LYS A 287 -11.16 14.89 -7.85
C LYS A 287 -9.91 14.09 -7.49
N SER A 288 -8.77 14.47 -8.06
CA SER A 288 -7.48 13.81 -7.84
C SER A 288 -7.05 13.87 -6.38
N VAL A 289 -7.29 15.03 -5.74
CA VAL A 289 -7.03 15.25 -4.32
C VAL A 289 -7.95 14.38 -3.44
N LEU A 290 -9.23 14.26 -3.79
CA LEU A 290 -10.17 13.40 -3.09
C LEU A 290 -9.77 11.92 -3.21
N ALA A 291 -9.47 11.45 -4.42
CA ALA A 291 -9.02 10.07 -4.65
C ALA A 291 -7.72 9.77 -3.87
N TRP A 292 -6.78 10.72 -3.86
CA TRP A 292 -5.58 10.61 -3.05
C TRP A 292 -5.88 10.52 -1.54
N HIS A 293 -6.74 11.38 -1.00
CA HIS A 293 -7.15 11.33 0.41
C HIS A 293 -7.84 10.01 0.79
N VAL A 294 -8.69 9.47 -0.10
CA VAL A 294 -9.34 8.18 0.10
C VAL A 294 -8.30 7.07 0.26
N LEU A 295 -7.36 6.97 -0.68
CA LEU A 295 -6.31 5.95 -0.63
C LEU A 295 -5.35 6.15 0.55
N GLN A 296 -5.08 7.39 0.92
CA GLN A 296 -4.28 7.72 2.09
C GLN A 296 -4.97 7.27 3.38
N ASN A 297 -6.26 7.56 3.53
CA ASN A 297 -7.04 7.13 4.70
C ASN A 297 -7.03 5.61 4.85
N ILE A 298 -7.28 4.87 3.75
CA ILE A 298 -7.23 3.40 3.77
C ILE A 298 -5.86 2.88 4.24
N LEU A 299 -4.79 3.54 3.84
CA LEU A 299 -3.43 3.15 4.17
C LEU A 299 -3.01 3.56 5.59
N GLU A 300 -3.63 4.60 6.14
CA GLU A 300 -3.37 5.14 7.47
C GLU A 300 -4.27 4.54 8.55
N GLU A 301 -5.41 3.91 8.21
CA GLU A 301 -6.23 3.14 9.15
C GLU A 301 -5.34 2.15 9.93
N VAL A 302 -5.16 2.45 11.23
CA VAL A 302 -4.24 1.78 12.15
C VAL A 302 -4.84 0.49 12.70
N ASP A 303 -6.13 0.26 12.50
CA ASP A 303 -6.77 -0.95 13.01
C ASP A 303 -6.14 -2.20 12.41
N GLU A 304 -5.72 -3.12 13.28
CA GLU A 304 -5.17 -4.44 12.93
C GLU A 304 -6.09 -5.25 12.00
N LYS A 305 -7.36 -4.83 11.87
CA LYS A 305 -8.41 -5.44 11.04
C LYS A 305 -8.79 -4.66 9.77
N GLY A 306 -8.28 -3.45 9.54
CA GLY A 306 -8.78 -2.56 8.47
C GLY A 306 -7.67 -1.85 7.68
N GLY A 307 -7.62 -2.09 6.37
CA GLY A 307 -6.84 -1.30 5.40
C GLY A 307 -6.41 -2.13 4.18
N ALA A 308 -6.70 -1.66 2.98
CA ALA A 308 -6.30 -2.29 1.72
C ALA A 308 -4.86 -1.93 1.33
N ALA A 309 -4.22 -2.72 0.47
CA ALA A 309 -3.09 -2.25 -0.33
C ALA A 309 -3.58 -1.12 -1.25
N THR A 310 -2.82 -0.03 -1.39
CA THR A 310 -3.24 1.11 -2.21
C THR A 310 -2.19 1.54 -3.23
N ALA A 311 -2.66 2.00 -4.39
CA ALA A 311 -1.82 2.63 -5.41
C ALA A 311 -2.57 3.79 -6.05
N PHE A 312 -1.88 4.92 -6.30
CA PHE A 312 -2.42 6.05 -7.04
C PHE A 312 -1.55 6.29 -8.27
N ILE A 313 -2.15 6.18 -9.46
CA ILE A 313 -1.42 6.13 -10.73
C ILE A 313 -2.00 7.18 -11.69
N PRO A 314 -1.19 8.10 -12.22
CA PRO A 314 -1.63 8.99 -13.28
C PRO A 314 -1.84 8.21 -14.58
N LEU A 315 -2.80 8.61 -15.42
CA LEU A 315 -3.19 7.91 -16.64
C LEU A 315 -1.99 7.47 -17.52
N ARG A 316 -1.02 8.35 -17.74
CA ARG A 316 0.18 8.10 -18.57
C ARG A 316 1.10 6.99 -18.04
N SER A 317 1.00 6.65 -16.76
CA SER A 317 1.85 5.67 -16.09
C SER A 317 1.12 4.34 -15.84
N VAL A 318 -0.10 4.17 -16.37
CA VAL A 318 -0.87 2.95 -16.18
C VAL A 318 -0.16 1.77 -16.87
N GLN A 319 0.10 0.74 -16.08
CA GLN A 319 0.62 -0.56 -16.46
C GLN A 319 -0.37 -1.66 -16.08
N SER A 320 -0.07 -2.92 -16.39
CA SER A 320 -0.88 -4.05 -15.92
C SER A 320 -0.85 -4.16 -14.39
N LEU A 321 -1.86 -4.81 -13.80
CA LEU A 321 -1.87 -5.04 -12.35
C LEU A 321 -0.70 -5.91 -11.89
N SER A 322 -0.28 -6.90 -12.70
CA SER A 322 0.91 -7.70 -12.45
C SER A 322 2.19 -6.88 -12.43
N TRP A 323 2.26 -5.80 -13.23
CA TRP A 323 3.41 -4.91 -13.20
C TRP A 323 3.48 -4.13 -11.88
N ILE A 324 2.34 -3.58 -11.43
CA ILE A 324 2.24 -2.80 -10.19
C ILE A 324 2.58 -3.67 -8.98
N VAL A 325 1.95 -4.83 -8.84
CA VAL A 325 2.15 -5.72 -7.70
C VAL A 325 3.50 -6.43 -7.76
N GLY A 326 3.95 -6.79 -8.96
CA GLY A 326 5.29 -7.34 -9.18
C GLY A 326 6.39 -6.33 -8.80
N GLU A 327 6.17 -5.04 -9.02
CA GLU A 327 7.07 -3.98 -8.52
C GLU A 327 7.12 -3.97 -6.99
N TRP A 328 5.98 -4.04 -6.31
CA TRP A 328 5.94 -4.11 -4.84
C TRP A 328 6.71 -5.31 -4.30
N MET A 329 6.56 -6.48 -4.94
CA MET A 329 7.29 -7.69 -4.57
C MET A 329 8.77 -7.69 -4.95
N GLY A 330 9.20 -6.84 -5.88
CA GLY A 330 10.55 -6.90 -6.45
C GLY A 330 10.76 -8.00 -7.49
N VAL A 331 9.67 -8.46 -8.15
CA VAL A 331 9.75 -9.41 -9.26
C VAL A 331 10.44 -8.73 -10.46
N PRO A 332 11.35 -9.41 -11.18
CA PRO A 332 11.97 -8.87 -12.39
C PRO A 332 10.95 -8.44 -13.44
N GLU A 333 11.16 -7.31 -14.11
CA GLU A 333 10.17 -6.68 -15.00
C GLU A 333 9.66 -7.63 -16.09
N GLU A 334 10.56 -8.42 -16.70
CA GLU A 334 10.28 -9.37 -17.76
C GLU A 334 9.44 -10.59 -17.30
N LYS A 335 9.22 -10.73 -15.99
CA LYS A 335 8.48 -11.83 -15.37
C LYS A 335 7.12 -11.39 -14.82
N ARG A 336 6.78 -10.10 -14.90
CA ARG A 336 5.52 -9.53 -14.41
C ARG A 336 4.37 -9.75 -15.40
N THR A 337 4.02 -11.01 -15.63
CA THR A 337 3.05 -11.41 -16.67
C THR A 337 1.81 -12.12 -16.12
N GLU A 338 1.63 -12.13 -14.80
CA GLU A 338 0.51 -12.83 -14.17
C GLU A 338 -0.85 -12.20 -14.55
N PRO A 339 -1.90 -13.03 -14.72
CA PRO A 339 -3.28 -12.56 -14.87
C PRO A 339 -3.78 -11.82 -13.63
N MET A 340 -4.75 -10.92 -13.82
CA MET A 340 -5.28 -10.04 -12.78
C MET A 340 -5.88 -10.81 -11.60
N GLU A 341 -6.60 -11.90 -11.87
CA GLU A 341 -7.21 -12.76 -10.86
C GLU A 341 -6.14 -13.40 -9.96
N GLN A 342 -5.05 -13.87 -10.54
CA GLN A 342 -3.95 -14.47 -9.77
C GLN A 342 -3.28 -13.41 -8.91
N VAL A 343 -3.00 -12.23 -9.47
CA VAL A 343 -2.39 -11.13 -8.72
C VAL A 343 -3.22 -10.72 -7.51
N ILE A 344 -4.54 -10.57 -7.68
CA ILE A 344 -5.45 -10.24 -6.57
C ILE A 344 -5.49 -11.37 -5.55
N GLN A 345 -5.56 -12.63 -6.01
CA GLN A 345 -5.54 -13.80 -5.14
C GLN A 345 -4.25 -13.86 -4.30
N ARG A 346 -3.08 -13.49 -4.85
CA ARG A 346 -1.83 -13.40 -4.07
C ARG A 346 -1.95 -12.39 -2.92
N ILE A 347 -2.52 -11.21 -3.19
CA ILE A 347 -2.72 -10.19 -2.15
C ILE A 347 -3.72 -10.70 -1.09
N MET A 348 -4.77 -11.40 -1.49
CA MET A 348 -5.75 -12.00 -0.57
C MET A 348 -5.12 -13.07 0.33
N ILE A 349 -4.26 -13.92 -0.22
CA ILE A 349 -3.53 -14.94 0.55
C ILE A 349 -2.63 -14.28 1.60
N ALA A 350 -1.92 -13.21 1.23
CA ALA A 350 -1.04 -12.49 2.15
C ALA A 350 -1.78 -11.66 3.21
N ASN A 351 -3.04 -11.30 2.95
CA ASN A 351 -3.84 -10.42 3.79
C ASN A 351 -5.25 -10.98 4.00
N PRO A 352 -5.37 -12.14 4.67
CA PRO A 352 -6.66 -12.77 4.92
C PRO A 352 -7.51 -11.86 5.81
N ASN A 353 -8.82 -11.80 5.55
CA ASN A 353 -9.83 -11.02 6.28
C ASN A 353 -9.85 -9.50 5.98
N VAL A 354 -9.13 -9.03 4.97
CA VAL A 354 -9.15 -7.63 4.55
C VAL A 354 -10.03 -7.51 3.31
N HIS A 355 -11.03 -6.61 3.31
CA HIS A 355 -11.85 -6.35 2.12
C HIS A 355 -12.19 -4.85 2.02
N PRO A 356 -11.89 -4.19 0.88
CA PRO A 356 -11.08 -4.71 -0.24
C PRO A 356 -9.62 -4.96 0.15
N VAL A 357 -8.96 -5.95 -0.46
CA VAL A 357 -7.51 -6.19 -0.31
C VAL A 357 -6.68 -5.20 -1.12
N LEU A 358 -7.26 -4.62 -2.18
CA LEU A 358 -6.61 -3.67 -3.07
C LEU A 358 -7.55 -2.51 -3.40
N CYS A 359 -7.07 -1.28 -3.24
CA CYS A 359 -7.72 -0.09 -3.76
C CYS A 359 -6.78 0.65 -4.74
N LEU A 360 -7.16 0.70 -6.01
CA LEU A 360 -6.38 1.32 -7.08
C LEU A 360 -7.03 2.63 -7.49
N GLY A 361 -6.28 3.74 -7.50
CA GLY A 361 -6.72 5.02 -8.05
C GLY A 361 -6.05 5.32 -9.38
N ILE A 362 -6.83 5.56 -10.43
CA ILE A 362 -6.34 6.04 -11.73
C ILE A 362 -6.83 7.47 -11.96
N ASP A 363 -5.90 8.40 -12.12
CA ASP A 363 -6.19 9.82 -12.25
C ASP A 363 -6.17 10.29 -13.71
N GLY A 364 -7.20 11.04 -14.11
CA GLY A 364 -7.22 11.84 -15.34
C GLY A 364 -7.59 11.06 -16.60
N LEU A 365 -8.63 10.21 -16.57
CA LEU A 365 -9.06 9.42 -17.76
C LEU A 365 -9.38 10.26 -19.01
N ASP A 366 -9.62 11.56 -18.84
CA ASP A 366 -9.86 12.52 -19.91
C ASP A 366 -8.59 13.02 -20.62
N GLU A 367 -7.40 12.68 -20.12
CA GLU A 367 -6.10 13.15 -20.62
C GLU A 367 -5.56 12.26 -21.76
N LYS A 368 -6.44 11.88 -22.71
CA LYS A 368 -6.19 10.88 -23.77
C LYS A 368 -5.00 11.14 -24.67
N ASN A 369 -4.60 12.41 -24.84
CA ASN A 369 -3.44 12.78 -25.66
C ASN A 369 -2.10 12.33 -25.07
N GLU A 370 -2.08 11.89 -23.81
CA GLU A 370 -0.86 11.48 -23.09
C GLU A 370 -0.57 9.97 -23.16
N MET A 371 -1.47 9.16 -23.72
CA MET A 371 -1.30 7.69 -23.76
C MET A 371 -0.69 7.21 -25.08
N THR A 372 0.61 6.92 -25.10
CA THR A 372 1.27 6.21 -26.20
C THR A 372 1.28 4.70 -26.02
N HIS A 373 1.40 4.16 -24.79
CA HIS A 373 1.64 2.71 -24.55
C HIS A 373 0.72 2.05 -23.50
N GLY A 374 -0.07 2.81 -22.72
CA GLY A 374 -0.87 2.28 -21.59
C GLY A 374 -2.33 1.93 -21.88
N TYR A 375 -2.79 2.08 -23.12
CA TYR A 375 -4.22 1.98 -23.46
C TYR A 375 -4.82 0.59 -23.19
N GLU A 376 -4.12 -0.47 -23.60
CA GLU A 376 -4.59 -1.84 -23.44
C GLU A 376 -4.59 -2.30 -21.97
N PRO A 377 -3.52 -2.08 -21.18
CA PRO A 377 -3.57 -2.34 -19.73
C PRO A 377 -4.71 -1.61 -19.01
N LEU A 378 -4.92 -0.32 -19.30
CA LEU A 378 -6.01 0.45 -18.73
C LEU A 378 -7.37 -0.16 -19.06
N ARG A 379 -7.57 -0.52 -20.33
CA ARG A 379 -8.81 -1.16 -20.79
C ARG A 379 -9.06 -2.49 -20.07
N GLN A 380 -8.03 -3.31 -19.89
CA GLN A 380 -8.13 -4.58 -19.18
C GLN A 380 -8.52 -4.37 -17.71
N ILE A 381 -7.87 -3.41 -17.04
CA ILE A 381 -8.18 -3.01 -15.65
C ILE A 381 -9.63 -2.57 -15.53
N ILE A 382 -10.06 -1.56 -16.30
CA ILE A 382 -11.43 -1.04 -16.22
C ILE A 382 -12.46 -2.15 -16.52
N SER A 383 -12.21 -2.96 -17.55
CA SER A 383 -13.12 -4.04 -17.94
C SER A 383 -13.28 -5.10 -16.84
N TRP A 384 -12.18 -5.44 -16.16
CA TRP A 384 -12.19 -6.42 -15.08
C TRP A 384 -12.98 -5.91 -13.86
N PHE A 385 -12.67 -4.69 -13.39
CA PHE A 385 -13.38 -4.11 -12.23
C PHE A 385 -14.86 -3.87 -12.53
N TRP A 386 -15.21 -3.50 -13.77
CA TRP A 386 -16.60 -3.39 -14.18
C TRP A 386 -17.33 -4.74 -14.16
N LYS A 387 -16.69 -5.81 -14.63
CA LYS A 387 -17.25 -7.16 -14.53
C LYS A 387 -17.52 -7.54 -13.06
N LYS A 388 -16.60 -7.24 -12.15
CA LYS A 388 -16.77 -7.48 -10.71
C LYS A 388 -17.89 -6.67 -10.08
N GLU A 389 -18.03 -5.40 -10.48
CA GLU A 389 -19.15 -4.57 -10.04
C GLU A 389 -20.51 -5.18 -10.43
N ARG A 390 -20.63 -5.69 -11.66
CA ARG A 390 -21.85 -6.38 -12.11
C ARG A 390 -22.14 -7.66 -11.34
N GLU A 391 -21.11 -8.46 -11.07
CA GLU A 391 -21.24 -9.69 -10.28
C GLU A 391 -21.80 -9.36 -8.88
N LEU A 392 -21.27 -8.32 -8.22
CA LEU A 392 -21.76 -7.85 -6.93
C LEU A 392 -23.21 -7.35 -6.98
N GLN A 393 -23.55 -6.49 -7.96
CA GLN A 393 -24.92 -5.98 -8.11
C GLN A 393 -25.93 -7.11 -8.35
N PHE A 394 -25.55 -8.10 -9.17
CA PHE A 394 -26.39 -9.27 -9.43
C PHE A 394 -26.58 -10.15 -8.19
N GLN A 395 -25.52 -10.35 -7.40
CA GLN A 395 -25.60 -11.07 -6.13
C GLN A 395 -26.46 -10.30 -5.11
N GLN A 396 -26.31 -8.98 -5.02
CA GLN A 396 -27.12 -8.13 -4.17
C GLN A 396 -28.61 -8.21 -4.55
N ALA A 397 -28.93 -8.13 -5.84
CA ALA A 397 -30.30 -8.25 -6.33
C ALA A 397 -30.91 -9.63 -6.00
N LYS A 398 -30.10 -10.70 -5.97
CA LYS A 398 -30.56 -12.06 -5.64
C LYS A 398 -30.68 -12.34 -4.16
N THR A 399 -29.76 -11.84 -3.34
CA THR A 399 -29.61 -12.23 -1.93
C THR A 399 -30.05 -11.15 -0.96
N GLY A 400 -30.20 -9.90 -1.41
CA GLY A 400 -30.43 -8.73 -0.58
C GLY A 400 -29.24 -8.32 0.28
N LYS A 401 -28.08 -9.01 0.17
CA LYS A 401 -26.87 -8.71 0.93
C LYS A 401 -25.81 -8.08 0.04
N ILE A 402 -25.11 -7.09 0.57
CA ILE A 402 -23.93 -6.49 -0.07
C ILE A 402 -22.72 -7.18 0.53
N GLU A 403 -22.06 -8.03 -0.26
CA GLU A 403 -20.74 -8.55 0.11
C GLU A 403 -19.67 -7.51 -0.24
N PRO A 404 -18.67 -7.30 0.62
CA PRO A 404 -17.62 -6.33 0.34
C PRO A 404 -16.78 -6.79 -0.86
N PRO A 405 -16.37 -5.86 -1.74
CA PRO A 405 -15.55 -6.20 -2.90
C PRO A 405 -14.17 -6.70 -2.47
N ASP A 406 -13.57 -7.63 -3.22
CA ASP A 406 -12.18 -8.05 -3.01
C ASP A 406 -11.19 -6.95 -3.41
N ALA A 407 -11.51 -6.16 -4.42
CA ALA A 407 -10.71 -5.04 -4.87
C ALA A 407 -11.60 -3.93 -5.39
N THR A 408 -11.17 -2.68 -5.23
CA THR A 408 -11.87 -1.51 -5.76
C THR A 408 -10.98 -0.65 -6.65
N LEU A 409 -11.52 -0.20 -7.77
CA LEU A 409 -10.90 0.78 -8.66
C LEU A 409 -11.62 2.13 -8.56
N ILE A 410 -10.87 3.19 -8.27
CA ILE A 410 -11.31 4.58 -8.32
C ILE A 410 -10.75 5.19 -9.60
N VAL A 411 -11.61 5.78 -10.43
CA VAL A 411 -11.17 6.56 -11.60
C VAL A 411 -11.63 8.01 -11.50
N THR A 412 -10.80 8.95 -11.93
CA THR A 412 -11.20 10.36 -12.01
C THR A 412 -11.41 10.77 -13.47
N CYS A 413 -12.48 11.52 -13.74
CA CYS A 413 -12.75 12.08 -15.08
C CYS A 413 -13.55 13.38 -15.03
N ARG A 414 -13.50 14.17 -16.11
CA ARG A 414 -14.40 15.33 -16.30
C ARG A 414 -15.81 14.89 -16.67
N GLU A 415 -15.90 14.05 -17.70
CA GLU A 415 -17.15 13.53 -18.21
C GLU A 415 -17.14 12.01 -18.21
N ARG A 416 -18.26 11.42 -17.79
CA ARG A 416 -18.40 9.96 -17.79
C ARG A 416 -18.31 9.38 -19.19
N SER A 417 -18.86 10.04 -20.22
CA SER A 417 -18.85 9.63 -21.64
C SER A 417 -17.45 9.29 -22.17
N LEU A 418 -16.38 9.76 -21.52
CA LEU A 418 -15.02 9.45 -21.94
C LEU A 418 -14.64 7.99 -21.71
N LEU A 419 -15.32 7.29 -20.80
CA LEU A 419 -15.20 5.85 -20.52
C LEU A 419 -15.71 4.97 -21.67
N ASP A 420 -16.62 5.48 -22.51
CA ASP A 420 -17.14 4.78 -23.71
C ASP A 420 -16.02 4.18 -24.56
N ASN A 421 -14.99 5.00 -24.75
CA ASN A 421 -13.89 4.71 -25.65
C ASN A 421 -13.06 3.52 -25.15
N PHE A 422 -13.00 3.28 -23.83
CA PHE A 422 -12.20 2.22 -23.25
C PHE A 422 -12.92 0.87 -23.19
N LEU A 423 -14.25 0.87 -23.10
CA LEU A 423 -15.02 -0.35 -22.82
C LEU A 423 -15.42 -1.15 -24.08
N ASN A 424 -15.28 -0.60 -25.30
CA ASN A 424 -15.46 -1.27 -26.61
C ASN A 424 -16.74 -2.13 -26.78
N ILE A 425 -17.75 -1.95 -25.91
CA ILE A 425 -19.02 -2.69 -25.86
C ILE A 425 -20.10 -1.69 -25.41
N SER A 426 -21.35 -1.89 -25.84
CA SER A 426 -22.53 -1.15 -25.36
C SER A 426 -22.91 -1.43 -23.89
N LEU A 427 -21.92 -1.61 -22.99
CA LEU A 427 -22.09 -1.69 -21.52
C LEU A 427 -22.72 -0.40 -20.94
N TRP A 428 -22.74 0.64 -21.76
CA TRP A 428 -23.15 1.99 -21.42
C TRP A 428 -24.65 2.19 -21.25
N ALA A 429 -25.49 1.34 -21.86
CA ALA A 429 -26.91 1.35 -21.57
C ALA A 429 -27.17 0.94 -20.11
N GLU A 430 -26.52 -0.14 -19.66
CA GLU A 430 -26.63 -0.68 -18.29
C GLU A 430 -26.00 0.27 -17.25
N MET A 431 -24.88 0.93 -17.59
CA MET A 431 -24.23 1.91 -16.68
C MET A 431 -25.02 3.20 -16.50
N LYS A 432 -25.74 3.66 -17.52
CA LYS A 432 -26.60 4.85 -17.43
C LYS A 432 -27.81 4.66 -16.52
N GLU A 433 -28.23 3.41 -16.30
CA GLU A 433 -29.38 3.10 -15.46
C GLU A 433 -29.03 3.14 -13.95
N ASN A 434 -27.74 3.13 -13.58
CA ASN A 434 -27.31 3.05 -12.19
C ASN A 434 -26.15 4.00 -11.86
N ASP A 435 -26.47 5.20 -11.38
CA ASP A 435 -25.49 6.21 -10.95
C ASP A 435 -24.90 5.95 -9.55
N ALA A 436 -25.21 4.82 -8.90
CA ALA A 436 -24.80 4.55 -7.50
C ALA A 436 -23.28 4.49 -7.28
N HIS A 437 -22.51 4.18 -8.33
CA HIS A 437 -21.05 4.09 -8.30
C HIS A 437 -20.35 5.41 -8.68
N ILE A 438 -21.12 6.48 -8.95
CA ILE A 438 -20.60 7.79 -9.35
C ILE A 438 -20.62 8.75 -8.17
N LEU A 439 -19.46 9.32 -7.85
CA LEU A 439 -19.33 10.42 -6.92
C LEU A 439 -19.12 11.73 -7.68
N SER A 440 -20.15 12.58 -7.68
CA SER A 440 -20.04 13.93 -8.24
C SER A 440 -19.23 14.83 -7.31
N VAL A 441 -18.18 15.44 -7.85
CA VAL A 441 -17.23 16.31 -7.18
C VAL A 441 -17.28 17.69 -7.85
N SER A 442 -18.12 18.56 -7.30
CA SER A 442 -18.28 19.95 -7.72
C SER A 442 -17.40 20.91 -6.90
N ASP A 443 -17.53 22.20 -7.15
CA ASP A 443 -17.05 23.25 -6.25
C ASP A 443 -17.64 23.10 -4.84
N TYR A 444 -17.01 23.75 -3.87
CA TYR A 444 -17.45 23.69 -2.48
C TYR A 444 -18.87 24.20 -2.34
N SER A 445 -19.72 23.35 -1.76
CA SER A 445 -20.96 23.81 -1.15
C SER A 445 -20.67 24.78 0.00
N THR A 446 -21.66 25.53 0.45
CA THR A 446 -21.54 26.43 1.61
C THR A 446 -20.96 25.72 2.84
N ASN A 447 -21.40 24.49 3.10
CA ASN A 447 -20.93 23.71 4.25
C ASN A 447 -19.48 23.25 4.07
N GLU A 448 -19.10 22.77 2.88
CA GLU A 448 -17.70 22.40 2.60
C GLU A 448 -16.77 23.62 2.65
N LEU A 449 -17.24 24.78 2.20
CA LEU A 449 -16.50 26.03 2.28
C LEU A 449 -16.23 26.41 3.74
N LEU A 450 -17.22 26.31 4.63
CA LEU A 450 -17.05 26.56 6.05
C LEU A 450 -16.07 25.58 6.69
N GLN A 451 -16.12 24.29 6.33
CA GLN A 451 -15.15 23.29 6.79
C GLN A 451 -13.72 23.60 6.31
N ALA A 452 -13.56 24.08 5.07
CA ALA A 452 -12.27 24.51 4.54
C ALA A 452 -11.73 25.74 5.27
N VAL A 453 -12.60 26.71 5.57
CA VAL A 453 -12.27 27.89 6.38
C VAL A 453 -11.85 27.48 7.79
N GLU A 454 -12.55 26.56 8.42
CA GLU A 454 -12.19 26.05 9.75
C GLU A 454 -10.77 25.44 9.77
N GLN A 455 -10.39 24.71 8.71
CA GLN A 455 -9.08 24.09 8.59
C GLN A 455 -7.93 25.09 8.35
N VAL A 456 -8.16 26.17 7.58
CA VAL A 456 -7.06 27.02 7.06
C VAL A 456 -7.15 28.48 7.50
N LEU A 457 -8.37 29.01 7.65
CA LEU A 457 -8.69 30.40 7.95
C LEU A 457 -9.53 30.52 9.24
N PHE A 458 -9.27 29.66 10.25
CA PHE A 458 -10.03 29.61 11.50
C PHE A 458 -10.33 30.99 12.14
N PRO A 459 -9.39 31.96 12.17
CA PRO A 459 -9.68 33.29 12.72
C PRO A 459 -10.82 34.05 12.05
N TYR A 460 -11.14 33.73 10.78
CA TYR A 460 -12.18 34.39 10.00
C TYR A 460 -13.48 33.58 9.90
N LEU A 461 -13.58 32.43 10.60
CA LEU A 461 -14.71 31.51 10.47
C LEU A 461 -16.07 32.17 10.74
N GLU A 462 -16.18 32.96 11.80
CA GLU A 462 -17.44 33.66 12.14
C GLU A 462 -17.82 34.70 11.09
N ARG A 463 -16.84 35.40 10.52
CA ARG A 463 -17.04 36.36 9.42
C ARG A 463 -17.59 35.68 8.16
N PHE A 464 -17.10 34.48 7.84
CA PHE A 464 -17.64 33.64 6.76
C PHE A 464 -19.07 33.17 7.06
N LYS A 465 -19.35 32.70 8.29
CA LYS A 465 -20.70 32.27 8.69
C LYS A 465 -21.70 33.41 8.52
N GLN A 466 -21.39 34.61 9.02
CA GLN A 466 -22.24 35.79 8.90
C GLN A 466 -22.52 36.13 7.43
N THR A 467 -21.47 36.24 6.61
CA THR A 467 -21.60 36.61 5.19
C THR A 467 -22.46 35.59 4.41
N LEU A 468 -22.31 34.29 4.68
CA LEU A 468 -23.05 33.23 3.99
C LEU A 468 -24.51 33.10 4.50
N SER A 469 -24.76 33.40 5.77
CA SER A 469 -26.12 33.47 6.33
C SER A 469 -26.92 34.65 5.77
N ASP A 470 -26.30 35.82 5.62
CA ASP A 470 -26.96 37.02 5.07
C ASP A 470 -27.35 36.87 3.59
N GLN A 471 -26.61 36.05 2.81
CA GLN A 471 -27.00 35.69 1.44
C GLN A 471 -28.22 34.76 1.36
N SER A 472 -28.59 34.09 2.46
CA SER A 472 -29.66 33.09 2.49
C SER A 472 -31.04 33.68 2.85
N HIS A 473 -31.09 34.91 3.38
CA HIS A 473 -32.32 35.61 3.73
C HIS A 473 -32.31 37.05 3.22
N PRO A 474 -32.84 37.34 2.03
CA PRO A 474 -33.08 38.72 1.64
C PRO A 474 -34.29 39.22 2.45
N THR A 475 -34.05 40.28 3.24
CA THR A 475 -35.03 41.06 4.03
C THR A 475 -35.69 40.39 5.24
N MET A 476 -35.38 40.87 6.45
CA MET A 476 -36.31 41.66 7.28
C MET A 476 -35.57 42.29 8.49
N THR A 477 -35.60 43.62 8.56
CA THR A 477 -35.42 44.49 9.75
C THR A 477 -34.22 44.24 10.69
N LEU A 478 -33.26 45.17 10.63
CA LEU A 478 -32.20 45.40 11.61
C LEU A 478 -32.76 45.64 13.04
N PRO A 479 -32.34 44.88 14.06
CA PRO A 479 -32.26 45.40 15.41
C PRO A 479 -30.92 46.13 15.57
N LEU A 480 -31.02 47.43 15.90
CA LEU A 480 -29.90 48.26 16.32
C LEU A 480 -29.19 47.63 17.53
N ASN A 481 -28.03 47.01 17.30
CA ASN A 481 -26.97 46.88 18.29
C ASN A 481 -25.62 46.95 17.59
N PHE A 482 -24.96 48.11 17.73
CA PHE A 482 -23.61 48.37 17.24
C PHE A 482 -22.59 47.58 18.07
N GLN A 483 -22.36 46.32 17.72
CA GLN A 483 -21.02 45.76 17.81
C GLN A 483 -20.34 46.02 16.47
N ALA A 484 -19.04 46.36 16.48
CA ALA A 484 -18.26 46.59 15.27
C ALA A 484 -18.22 45.27 14.46
N PHE A 485 -19.20 45.08 13.59
CA PHE A 485 -19.21 43.95 12.67
C PHE A 485 -18.03 44.14 11.72
N GLU A 486 -17.11 43.18 11.71
CA GLU A 486 -16.13 43.09 10.64
C GLU A 486 -16.88 43.12 9.30
N PRO A 487 -16.36 43.82 8.28
CA PRO A 487 -17.05 43.94 7.00
C PRO A 487 -17.35 42.55 6.40
N PRO A 488 -18.43 42.34 5.63
CA PRO A 488 -18.68 41.05 5.01
C PRO A 488 -17.53 40.63 4.08
N ILE A 489 -17.38 39.33 3.83
CA ILE A 489 -16.37 38.82 2.89
C ILE A 489 -16.74 39.27 1.46
N HIS A 490 -15.77 39.78 0.72
CA HIS A 490 -15.98 40.22 -0.66
C HIS A 490 -16.47 39.08 -1.57
N HIS A 491 -17.48 39.34 -2.41
CA HIS A 491 -18.15 38.30 -3.21
C HIS A 491 -17.19 37.56 -4.16
N ALA A 492 -16.31 38.28 -4.85
CA ALA A 492 -15.33 37.65 -5.75
C ALA A 492 -14.35 36.73 -4.99
N THR A 493 -14.12 36.99 -3.70
CA THR A 493 -13.30 36.13 -2.84
C THR A 493 -14.05 34.85 -2.49
N LEU A 494 -15.35 34.96 -2.17
CA LEU A 494 -16.19 33.78 -1.95
C LEU A 494 -16.27 32.90 -3.21
N ASP A 495 -16.48 33.50 -4.38
CA ASP A 495 -16.52 32.77 -5.65
C ASP A 495 -15.18 32.09 -5.94
N ALA A 496 -14.07 32.80 -5.71
CA ALA A 496 -12.74 32.23 -5.88
C ALA A 496 -12.50 31.04 -4.94
N LEU A 497 -12.85 31.17 -3.65
CA LEU A 497 -12.63 30.13 -2.64
C LEU A 497 -13.63 28.97 -2.72
N ARG A 498 -14.72 29.09 -3.47
CA ARG A 498 -15.54 27.92 -3.82
C ARG A 498 -14.80 26.96 -4.76
N HIS A 499 -13.83 27.44 -5.52
CA HIS A 499 -12.98 26.62 -6.39
C HIS A 499 -11.84 25.96 -5.57
N PRO A 500 -11.81 24.62 -5.42
CA PRO A 500 -10.84 23.96 -4.54
C PRO A 500 -9.38 24.24 -4.89
N ALA A 501 -9.04 24.41 -6.17
CA ALA A 501 -7.67 24.71 -6.58
C ALA A 501 -7.14 26.07 -6.05
N MET A 502 -8.03 27.03 -5.73
CA MET A 502 -7.63 28.34 -5.20
C MET A 502 -7.07 28.26 -3.77
N TRP A 503 -7.42 27.22 -3.01
CA TRP A 503 -6.91 27.03 -1.65
C TRP A 503 -5.41 26.82 -1.60
N TYR A 504 -4.83 26.24 -2.65
CA TYR A 504 -3.38 26.14 -2.77
C TYR A 504 -2.75 27.53 -2.80
N ALA A 505 -3.26 28.42 -3.65
CA ALA A 505 -2.73 29.77 -3.82
C ALA A 505 -2.96 30.62 -2.56
N LEU A 506 -4.15 30.53 -1.94
CA LEU A 506 -4.48 31.21 -0.69
C LEU A 506 -3.48 30.88 0.43
N ARG A 507 -3.11 29.61 0.58
CA ARG A 507 -2.17 29.15 1.61
C ARG A 507 -0.75 29.67 1.44
N LYS A 508 -0.38 30.11 0.23
CA LYS A 508 0.91 30.76 -0.04
C LYS A 508 0.92 32.25 0.29
N LEU A 509 -0.25 32.87 0.45
CA LEU A 509 -0.34 34.27 0.85
C LEU A 509 0.05 34.43 2.33
N PRO A 510 0.86 35.46 2.68
CA PRO A 510 1.03 35.90 4.05
C PRO A 510 -0.31 36.25 4.72
N LYS A 511 -0.42 36.07 6.04
CA LYS A 511 -1.67 36.34 6.79
C LYS A 511 -2.27 37.73 6.54
N ALA A 512 -1.43 38.75 6.39
CA ALA A 512 -1.88 40.11 6.06
C ALA A 512 -2.54 40.18 4.67
N GLN A 513 -1.94 39.54 3.66
CA GLN A 513 -2.52 39.48 2.31
C GLN A 513 -3.78 38.61 2.25
N GLN A 514 -3.89 37.59 3.11
CA GLN A 514 -5.14 36.84 3.26
C GLN A 514 -6.26 37.75 3.75
N ALA A 515 -6.03 38.60 4.76
CA ALA A 515 -7.01 39.58 5.22
C ALA A 515 -7.42 40.55 4.10
N CYS A 516 -6.45 41.16 3.42
CA CYS A 516 -6.69 42.05 2.28
C CYS A 516 -7.50 41.38 1.16
N LEU A 517 -7.27 40.08 0.89
CA LEU A 517 -8.05 39.31 -0.07
C LEU A 517 -9.51 39.16 0.38
N LEU A 518 -9.76 38.88 1.66
CA LEU A 518 -11.12 38.80 2.21
C LEU A 518 -11.87 40.14 2.09
N ASP A 519 -11.14 41.25 2.17
CA ASP A 519 -11.67 42.62 2.02
C ASP A 519 -11.81 43.07 0.56
N GLY A 520 -11.36 42.25 -0.40
CA GLY A 520 -11.51 42.51 -1.83
C GLY A 520 -10.44 43.41 -2.43
N GLU A 521 -9.28 43.57 -1.78
CA GLU A 521 -8.21 44.41 -2.28
C GLU A 521 -7.59 43.86 -3.56
N GLU A 522 -7.46 44.71 -4.58
CA GLU A 522 -6.98 44.33 -5.91
C GLU A 522 -5.57 43.69 -5.87
N HIS A 523 -4.64 44.27 -5.12
CA HIS A 523 -3.28 43.75 -5.02
C HIS A 523 -3.22 42.32 -4.46
N ALA A 524 -4.13 41.98 -3.52
CA ALA A 524 -4.21 40.64 -2.97
C ALA A 524 -4.73 39.62 -4.00
N PHE A 525 -5.68 40.01 -4.86
CA PHE A 525 -6.11 39.18 -6.00
C PHE A 525 -4.99 38.96 -7.02
N LEU A 526 -4.14 39.96 -7.30
CA LEU A 526 -2.98 39.78 -8.18
C LEU A 526 -1.96 38.79 -7.58
N CYS A 527 -1.73 38.87 -6.27
CA CYS A 527 -0.88 37.91 -5.57
C CYS A 527 -1.47 36.49 -5.62
N LEU A 528 -2.79 36.35 -5.42
CA LEU A 528 -3.49 35.08 -5.54
C LEU A 528 -3.37 34.50 -6.95
N ALA A 529 -3.57 35.32 -8.00
CA ALA A 529 -3.40 34.91 -9.40
C ALA A 529 -1.98 34.43 -9.68
N LYS A 530 -0.96 35.17 -9.21
CA LYS A 530 0.44 34.78 -9.33
C LYS A 530 0.69 33.39 -8.77
N PHE A 531 0.31 33.12 -7.52
CA PHE A 531 0.53 31.81 -6.90
C PHE A 531 -0.28 30.70 -7.56
N PHE A 532 -1.48 30.98 -8.05
CA PHE A 532 -2.29 30.03 -8.81
C PHE A 532 -1.63 29.66 -10.14
N LEU A 533 -1.07 30.63 -10.87
CA LEU A 533 -0.37 30.41 -12.13
C LEU A 533 1.00 29.73 -11.96
N GLU A 534 1.70 30.01 -10.86
CA GLU A 534 2.91 29.28 -10.48
C GLU A 534 2.61 27.79 -10.23
N TRP A 535 1.54 27.49 -9.49
CA TRP A 535 1.06 26.11 -9.30
C TRP A 535 0.67 25.46 -10.62
N PHE A 536 -0.11 26.15 -11.45
CA PHE A 536 -0.52 25.66 -12.76
C PHE A 536 0.70 25.30 -13.61
N SER A 537 1.69 26.18 -13.69
CA SER A 537 2.92 25.96 -14.45
C SER A 537 3.72 24.77 -13.92
N VAL A 538 3.78 24.59 -12.58
CA VAL A 538 4.39 23.40 -11.98
C VAL A 538 3.63 22.13 -12.35
N LYS A 539 2.30 22.13 -12.23
CA LYS A 539 1.45 20.99 -12.59
C LYS A 539 1.67 20.58 -14.05
N VAL A 540 1.63 21.53 -14.97
CA VAL A 540 1.85 21.30 -16.41
C VAL A 540 3.27 20.78 -16.67
N GLN A 541 4.30 21.39 -16.08
CA GLN A 541 5.68 20.94 -16.25
C GLN A 541 5.91 19.51 -15.73
N LYS A 542 5.18 19.06 -14.69
CA LYS A 542 5.26 17.66 -14.23
C LYS A 542 4.67 16.68 -15.23
N ARG A 543 3.66 17.12 -15.98
CA ARG A 543 3.03 16.34 -17.05
C ARG A 543 3.84 16.38 -18.34
N ARG A 544 4.49 17.52 -18.59
CA ARG A 544 5.27 17.84 -19.80
C ARG A 544 6.63 18.40 -19.41
N PRO A 545 7.59 17.54 -19.02
CA PRO A 545 8.90 17.98 -18.54
C PRO A 545 9.68 18.84 -19.52
N GLU A 546 9.41 18.69 -20.81
CA GLU A 546 9.99 19.46 -21.91
C GLU A 546 9.48 20.92 -21.96
N TRP A 547 8.41 21.25 -21.25
CA TRP A 547 7.87 22.61 -21.20
C TRP A 547 8.47 23.39 -20.03
N GLY A 548 9.22 24.46 -20.36
CA GLY A 548 9.69 25.43 -19.38
C GLY A 548 8.53 26.26 -18.83
N LYS A 549 8.59 26.60 -17.54
CA LYS A 549 7.59 27.49 -16.89
C LYS A 549 7.44 28.83 -17.61
N GLU A 550 8.56 29.39 -18.06
CA GLU A 550 8.57 30.63 -18.85
C GLU A 550 7.77 30.48 -20.15
N HIS A 551 7.87 29.33 -20.81
CA HIS A 551 7.19 29.10 -22.09
C HIS A 551 5.67 28.99 -21.89
N ILE A 552 5.25 28.35 -20.78
CA ILE A 552 3.85 28.29 -20.37
C ILE A 552 3.31 29.69 -20.06
N SER A 553 4.07 30.48 -19.28
CA SER A 553 3.70 31.86 -18.93
C SER A 553 3.56 32.74 -20.16
N GLU A 554 4.56 32.72 -21.06
CA GLU A 554 4.58 33.50 -22.30
C GLU A 554 3.35 33.22 -23.19
N ALA A 555 3.01 31.93 -23.37
CA ALA A 555 1.82 31.56 -24.14
C ALA A 555 0.53 32.06 -23.46
N LEU A 556 0.38 31.88 -22.14
CA LEU A 556 -0.80 32.34 -21.40
C LEU A 556 -0.94 33.87 -21.37
N GLU A 557 0.18 34.59 -21.28
CA GLU A 557 0.24 36.04 -21.33
C GLU A 557 -0.25 36.56 -22.70
N GLU A 558 0.22 35.98 -23.81
CA GLU A 558 -0.24 36.37 -25.15
C GLU A 558 -1.73 36.01 -25.37
N ILE A 559 -2.19 34.86 -24.88
CA ILE A 559 -3.63 34.50 -24.90
C ILE A 559 -4.45 35.53 -24.13
N ALA A 560 -4.00 35.90 -22.93
CA ALA A 560 -4.68 36.89 -22.10
C ALA A 560 -4.67 38.28 -22.74
N ARG A 561 -3.57 38.67 -23.39
CA ARG A 561 -3.47 39.94 -24.11
C ARG A 561 -4.47 40.02 -25.25
N ILE A 562 -4.53 38.99 -26.11
CA ILE A 562 -5.50 38.96 -27.22
C ILE A 562 -6.93 38.95 -26.68
N ALA A 563 -7.23 38.14 -25.66
CA ALA A 563 -8.54 38.09 -25.02
C ALA A 563 -8.93 39.46 -24.40
N TYR A 564 -7.99 40.13 -23.74
CA TYR A 564 -8.22 41.45 -23.14
C TYR A 564 -8.54 42.52 -24.20
N LEU A 565 -7.89 42.45 -25.37
CA LEU A 565 -8.12 43.38 -26.47
C LEU A 565 -9.51 43.23 -27.10
N THR A 566 -10.16 42.06 -27.04
CA THR A 566 -11.53 41.90 -27.56
C THR A 566 -12.57 42.59 -26.68
N ARG A 567 -12.25 42.87 -25.41
CA ARG A 567 -13.16 43.43 -24.39
C ARG A 567 -14.42 42.59 -24.13
N ASP A 568 -14.40 41.33 -24.52
CA ASP A 568 -15.49 40.38 -24.25
C ASP A 568 -15.28 39.65 -22.92
N ALA A 569 -16.35 39.07 -22.38
CA ALA A 569 -16.28 38.15 -21.24
C ALA A 569 -16.17 36.67 -21.67
N GLN A 570 -16.46 36.39 -22.94
CA GLN A 570 -16.48 35.07 -23.57
C GLN A 570 -15.61 35.08 -24.82
N PHE A 571 -14.77 34.06 -24.97
CA PHE A 571 -13.69 34.06 -25.93
C PHE A 571 -13.79 32.86 -26.87
N ASP A 572 -13.54 33.06 -28.17
CA ASP A 572 -13.50 31.98 -29.15
C ASP A 572 -12.19 31.19 -29.02
N TYR A 573 -12.27 29.86 -29.15
CA TYR A 573 -11.11 28.96 -29.22
C TYR A 573 -10.07 29.36 -30.30
N ARG A 574 -10.45 30.13 -31.32
CA ARG A 574 -9.54 30.70 -32.33
C ARG A 574 -8.39 31.49 -31.72
N ILE A 575 -8.57 32.12 -30.55
CA ILE A 575 -7.48 32.84 -29.86
C ILE A 575 -6.32 31.89 -29.56
N TRP A 576 -6.60 30.69 -29.04
CA TRP A 576 -5.57 29.67 -28.76
C TRP A 576 -4.87 29.20 -30.04
N LYS A 577 -5.59 29.10 -31.16
CA LYS A 577 -4.99 28.78 -32.47
C LYS A 577 -4.12 29.91 -33.02
N GLU A 578 -4.50 31.16 -32.78
CA GLU A 578 -3.73 32.32 -33.23
C GLU A 578 -2.40 32.40 -32.50
N VAL A 579 -2.41 32.25 -31.17
CA VAL A 579 -1.17 32.22 -30.37
C VAL A 579 -0.28 31.07 -30.78
N GLY A 580 -0.85 29.87 -30.98
CA GLY A 580 -0.09 28.72 -31.50
C GLY A 580 0.57 28.94 -32.87
N ARG A 581 0.15 29.94 -33.66
CA ARG A 581 0.76 30.30 -34.95
C ARG A 581 1.80 31.43 -34.85
N LYS A 582 1.79 32.23 -33.77
CA LYS A 582 2.61 33.44 -33.63
C LYS A 582 4.07 33.18 -33.25
N GLY A 583 4.46 31.93 -32.99
CA GLY A 583 5.85 31.58 -32.72
C GLY A 583 6.32 31.88 -31.29
N CYS A 584 5.43 31.75 -30.29
CA CYS A 584 5.85 31.69 -28.89
C CYS A 584 6.77 30.48 -28.68
N ARG A 585 7.59 30.43 -27.62
CA ARG A 585 8.46 29.26 -27.38
C ARG A 585 7.70 27.91 -27.29
N LEU A 586 6.40 27.93 -26.98
CA LEU A 586 5.47 26.83 -27.27
C LEU A 586 4.70 27.15 -28.56
N GLU A 587 4.72 26.25 -29.54
CA GLU A 587 4.08 26.47 -30.85
C GLU A 587 3.09 25.36 -31.23
N GLY A 588 2.20 25.70 -32.16
CA GLY A 588 1.30 24.77 -32.82
C GLY A 588 0.41 24.01 -31.84
N ARG A 589 0.42 22.68 -31.94
CA ARG A 589 -0.41 21.77 -31.15
C ARG A 589 -0.19 21.92 -29.63
N ALA A 590 1.05 22.24 -29.22
CA ALA A 590 1.40 22.42 -27.82
C ALA A 590 0.55 23.52 -27.17
N VAL A 591 0.32 24.64 -27.86
CA VAL A 591 -0.54 25.71 -27.36
C VAL A 591 -2.01 25.44 -27.64
N SER A 592 -2.35 25.12 -28.89
CA SER A 592 -3.75 25.11 -29.31
C SER A 592 -4.55 23.95 -28.73
N GLU A 593 -3.93 22.81 -28.44
CA GLU A 593 -4.63 21.63 -27.91
C GLU A 593 -4.18 21.30 -26.50
N ASP A 594 -2.88 21.11 -26.32
CA ASP A 594 -2.36 20.53 -25.08
C ASP A 594 -2.43 21.50 -23.89
N LEU A 595 -1.94 22.73 -24.04
CA LEU A 595 -2.05 23.76 -23.00
C LEU A 595 -3.51 24.15 -22.75
N TYR A 596 -4.35 24.13 -23.78
CA TYR A 596 -5.79 24.33 -23.65
C TYR A 596 -6.44 23.27 -22.76
N GLN A 597 -6.15 21.99 -22.99
CA GLN A 597 -6.66 20.89 -22.16
C GLN A 597 -6.14 20.95 -20.73
N GLU A 598 -4.87 21.33 -20.52
CA GLU A 598 -4.33 21.56 -19.18
C GLU A 598 -5.05 22.71 -18.46
N ALA A 599 -5.29 23.83 -19.15
CA ALA A 599 -6.03 24.97 -18.62
C ALA A 599 -7.47 24.57 -18.21
N GLN A 600 -8.13 23.73 -19.01
CA GLN A 600 -9.42 23.15 -18.64
C GLN A 600 -9.30 22.22 -17.42
N SER A 601 -8.37 21.26 -17.42
CA SER A 601 -8.17 20.27 -16.34
C SER A 601 -7.86 20.93 -15.00
N ALA A 602 -7.05 21.99 -15.00
CA ALA A 602 -6.71 22.76 -13.80
C ALA A 602 -7.82 23.72 -13.34
N GLY A 603 -8.87 23.93 -14.15
CA GLY A 603 -9.91 24.91 -13.88
C GLY A 603 -9.43 26.36 -14.01
N LEU A 604 -8.42 26.61 -14.86
CA LEU A 604 -7.99 27.96 -15.23
C LEU A 604 -9.04 28.62 -16.14
N ILE A 605 -9.62 27.84 -17.05
CA ILE A 605 -10.69 28.25 -17.95
C ILE A 605 -11.92 27.35 -17.79
N SER A 606 -13.08 27.87 -18.18
CA SER A 606 -14.32 27.13 -18.32
C SER A 606 -14.77 27.19 -19.78
N GLU A 607 -15.08 26.04 -20.38
CA GLU A 607 -15.59 25.96 -21.75
C GLU A 607 -17.10 25.70 -21.76
N TRP A 608 -17.78 26.38 -22.67
CA TRP A 608 -19.19 26.22 -22.96
C TRP A 608 -19.33 25.43 -24.26
N GLU A 609 -19.56 24.12 -24.12
CA GLU A 609 -19.92 23.27 -25.25
C GLU A 609 -21.35 23.59 -25.75
N PRO A 610 -21.63 23.46 -27.07
CA PRO A 610 -20.78 22.88 -28.13
C PRO A 610 -19.97 23.92 -28.94
N ARG A 611 -20.00 25.21 -28.58
CA ARG A 611 -19.46 26.29 -29.44
C ARG A 611 -17.95 26.51 -29.33
N LYS A 612 -17.25 25.75 -28.47
CA LYS A 612 -15.84 25.99 -28.10
C LYS A 612 -15.57 27.45 -27.70
N VAL A 613 -16.49 27.99 -26.91
CA VAL A 613 -16.36 29.32 -26.31
C VAL A 613 -15.87 29.12 -24.89
N TRP A 614 -14.87 29.87 -24.46
CA TRP A 614 -14.27 29.73 -23.15
C TRP A 614 -14.27 31.05 -22.38
N THR A 615 -14.20 30.97 -21.06
CA THR A 615 -14.05 32.11 -20.15
C THR A 615 -12.89 31.85 -19.20
N TRP A 616 -12.21 32.89 -18.75
CA TRP A 616 -11.39 32.77 -17.54
C TRP A 616 -12.32 32.37 -16.40
N ARG A 617 -11.99 31.29 -15.68
CA ARG A 617 -12.81 30.88 -14.53
C ARG A 617 -12.83 31.98 -13.46
N HIS A 618 -11.69 32.65 -13.33
CA HIS A 618 -11.46 33.73 -12.39
C HIS A 618 -10.99 34.98 -13.16
N PRO A 619 -11.85 36.00 -13.35
CA PRO A 619 -11.53 37.15 -14.20
C PRO A 619 -10.23 37.87 -13.82
N PHE A 620 -9.91 37.94 -12.51
CA PHE A 620 -8.69 38.57 -12.01
C PHE A 620 -7.41 37.86 -12.48
N VAL A 621 -7.47 36.55 -12.81
CA VAL A 621 -6.32 35.81 -13.37
C VAL A 621 -6.03 36.25 -14.81
N GLY A 622 -7.08 36.41 -15.63
CA GLY A 622 -6.94 36.94 -16.99
C GLY A 622 -6.40 38.37 -17.01
N ILE A 623 -6.88 39.22 -16.10
CA ILE A 623 -6.39 40.60 -15.93
C ILE A 623 -4.90 40.61 -15.53
N TYR A 624 -4.50 39.76 -14.59
CA TYR A 624 -3.11 39.65 -14.15
C TYR A 624 -2.18 39.26 -15.32
N LEU A 625 -2.55 38.23 -16.09
CA LEU A 625 -1.78 37.78 -17.26
C LEU A 625 -1.69 38.87 -18.35
N ALA A 626 -2.79 39.58 -18.62
CA ALA A 626 -2.81 40.66 -19.60
C ALA A 626 -1.90 41.83 -19.18
N ARG A 627 -1.84 42.16 -17.88
CA ARG A 627 -0.91 43.19 -17.36
C ARG A 627 0.55 42.80 -17.57
N LEU A 628 0.92 41.56 -17.25
CA LEU A 628 2.27 41.07 -17.48
C LEU A 628 2.69 41.14 -18.96
N ALA A 629 1.76 40.86 -19.88
CA ALA A 629 2.01 40.95 -21.30
C ALA A 629 2.25 42.41 -21.75
N LEU A 630 1.44 43.35 -21.25
CA LEU A 630 1.51 44.77 -21.60
C LEU A 630 2.72 45.49 -20.97
N GLU A 631 3.24 45.02 -19.84
CA GLU A 631 4.43 45.59 -19.18
C GLU A 631 5.76 45.20 -19.87
N LYS A 632 5.73 44.23 -20.79
CA LYS A 632 6.90 43.77 -21.55
C LYS A 632 7.08 44.49 -22.90
N GLU A 633 6.09 45.27 -23.34
CA GLU A 633 6.15 46.19 -24.49
C GLU A 633 6.68 47.56 -24.04
#